data_AF-A0A4V1AL29-F1
#
_entry.id   AF-A0A4V1AL29-F1
#
_cell.length_a   1.000
_cell.length_b   1.000
_cell.length_c   1.000
_cell.angle_alpha   90.00
_cell.angle_beta   90.00
_cell.angle_gamma   90.00
#
_symmetry.space_group_name_H-M   'P 1'
#
loop_
_entity.id
_entity.type
_entity.pdbx_description
1 polymer ?
#
loop_
_entity_poly.entity_id
_entity_poly.type
_entity_poly.pdbx_seq_one_letter_code
_entity_poly.pdbx_strand_id
1 'polypeptide(L)'
;MNTKEPKIRSYSKVLAEKHGEYGTKERKKFQEKAMAFYTGQIIEQARKNANMTQEQLADKIGADKSYISRIENGKTEPKVSTFYKIIEALGLKIEFNPAY
;
A
#
# COMPACT_ATOMS: atom_id res chain seq x y z
N MET A 1 28.94 27.52 -21.97
CA MET A 1 28.35 26.28 -21.41
C MET A 1 27.31 26.69 -20.38
N ASN A 2 26.02 26.48 -20.66
CA ASN A 2 24.93 26.82 -19.74
C ASN A 2 24.59 25.58 -18.91
N THR A 3 25.37 25.32 -17.86
CA THR A 3 25.08 24.26 -16.90
C THR A 3 23.99 24.77 -15.97
N LYS A 4 22.73 24.54 -16.34
CA LYS A 4 21.62 24.68 -15.38
C LYS A 4 21.92 23.74 -14.22
N GLU A 5 22.30 24.29 -13.07
CA GLU A 5 22.47 23.53 -11.84
C GLU A 5 21.21 22.69 -11.57
N PRO A 6 21.34 21.39 -11.22
CA PRO A 6 20.19 20.59 -10.85
C PRO A 6 19.57 21.23 -9.61
N LYS A 7 18.36 21.79 -9.75
CA LYS A 7 17.60 22.33 -8.63
C LYS A 7 17.23 21.19 -7.69
N ILE A 8 18.08 20.94 -6.68
CA ILE A 8 17.80 20.00 -5.59
C ILE A 8 16.62 20.58 -4.80
N ARG A 9 15.43 20.01 -4.98
CA ARG A 9 14.25 20.34 -4.18
C ARG A 9 14.11 19.32 -3.06
N SER A 10 14.01 19.81 -1.83
CA SER A 10 13.64 18.96 -0.69
C SER A 10 12.24 18.38 -0.93
N TYR A 11 12.14 17.05 -1.04
CA TYR A 11 10.86 16.40 -1.26
C TYR A 11 9.89 16.63 -0.09
N SER A 12 10.41 16.79 1.13
CA SER A 12 9.62 17.18 2.30
C SER A 12 8.88 18.51 2.07
N LYS A 13 9.54 19.50 1.47
CA LYS A 13 8.92 20.80 1.12
C LYS A 13 7.86 20.62 0.04
N VAL A 14 8.15 19.85 -1.00
CA VAL A 14 7.18 19.56 -2.07
C VAL A 14 5.92 18.90 -1.52
N LEU A 15 6.07 17.95 -0.59
CA LEU A 15 4.93 17.31 0.04
C LEU A 15 4.17 18.26 0.98
N ALA A 16 4.86 19.17 1.67
CA ALA A 16 4.23 20.17 2.53
C ALA A 16 3.37 21.14 1.72
N GLU A 17 3.89 21.61 0.59
CA GLU A 17 3.17 22.46 -0.36
C GLU A 17 1.93 21.77 -0.94
N LYS A 18 2.01 20.47 -1.25
CA LYS A 18 0.92 19.73 -1.89
C LYS A 18 -0.12 19.14 -0.94
N HIS A 19 0.29 18.75 0.26
CA HIS A 19 -0.49 17.91 1.15
C HIS A 19 -0.50 18.40 2.61
N GLY A 20 -0.04 19.63 2.84
CA GLY A 20 0.02 20.25 4.17
C GLY A 20 1.24 19.81 4.97
N GLU A 21 1.57 20.59 6.01
CA GLU A 21 2.66 20.29 6.94
C GLU A 21 2.41 19.01 7.75
N TYR A 22 3.46 18.44 8.32
CA TYR A 22 3.33 17.31 9.25
C TYR A 22 2.38 17.63 10.41
N GLY A 23 1.54 16.65 10.79
CA GLY A 23 0.55 16.81 11.84
C GLY A 23 -0.80 17.40 11.40
N THR A 24 -0.88 18.02 10.22
CA THR A 24 -2.14 18.56 9.69
C THR A 24 -3.13 17.46 9.29
N LYS A 25 -4.44 17.78 9.26
CA LYS A 25 -5.48 16.85 8.81
C LYS A 25 -5.28 16.39 7.36
N GLU A 26 -4.88 17.32 6.49
CA GLU A 26 -4.57 17.05 5.08
C GLU A 26 -3.41 16.07 4.95
N ARG A 27 -2.33 16.29 5.70
CA ARG A 27 -1.18 15.40 5.70
C ARG A 27 -1.53 14.02 6.22
N LYS A 28 -2.32 13.91 7.29
CA LYS A 28 -2.79 12.62 7.82
C LYS A 28 -3.58 11.85 6.78
N LYS A 29 -4.55 12.49 6.11
CA LYS A 29 -5.30 11.87 5.00
C LYS A 29 -4.41 11.41 3.86
N PHE A 30 -3.39 12.20 3.51
CA PHE A 30 -2.42 11.82 2.50
C PHE A 30 -1.61 10.58 2.94
N GLN A 31 -1.15 10.55 4.18
CA GLN A 31 -0.41 9.42 4.75
C GLN A 31 -1.26 8.15 4.81
N GLU A 32 -2.52 8.23 5.24
CA GLU A 32 -3.46 7.10 5.23
C GLU A 32 -3.59 6.50 3.83
N LYS A 33 -3.84 7.33 2.80
CA LYS A 33 -3.90 6.88 1.40
C LYS A 33 -2.59 6.28 0.91
N ALA A 34 -1.46 6.88 1.28
CA ALA A 34 -0.14 6.39 0.89
C ALA A 34 0.14 5.02 1.54
N MET A 35 -0.27 4.82 2.80
CA MET A 35 -0.17 3.53 3.48
C MET A 35 -1.05 2.48 2.83
N ALA A 36 -2.32 2.81 2.52
CA ALA A 36 -3.22 1.89 1.82
C ALA A 36 -2.64 1.43 0.47
N PHE A 37 -2.09 2.37 -0.32
CA PHE A 37 -1.43 2.04 -1.58
C PHE A 37 -0.18 1.16 -1.37
N TYR A 38 0.68 1.52 -0.41
CA TYR A 38 1.88 0.76 -0.11
C TYR A 38 1.56 -0.68 0.33
N THR A 39 0.59 -0.87 1.23
CA THR A 39 0.11 -2.19 1.63
C THR A 39 -0.46 -2.97 0.44
N GLY A 40 -1.25 -2.32 -0.42
CA GLY A 40 -1.77 -2.94 -1.64
C GLY A 40 -0.68 -3.47 -2.57
N GLN A 41 0.40 -2.69 -2.75
CA GLN A 41 1.55 -3.10 -3.57
C GLN A 41 2.34 -4.27 -2.96
N ILE A 42 2.47 -4.33 -1.62
CA ILE A 42 3.07 -5.50 -0.95
C ILE A 42 2.25 -6.76 -1.24
N ILE A 43 0.92 -6.67 -1.13
CA ILE A 43 0.02 -7.80 -1.41
C ILE A 43 0.14 -8.23 -2.88
N GLU A 44 0.14 -7.27 -3.82
CA GLU A 44 0.29 -7.56 -5.25
C GLU A 44 1.62 -8.28 -5.54
N GLN A 45 2.72 -7.81 -4.95
CA GLN A 45 4.03 -8.42 -5.13
C GLN A 45 4.08 -9.83 -4.53
N ALA A 46 3.54 -10.02 -3.32
CA ALA A 46 3.45 -11.33 -2.70
C ALA A 46 2.61 -12.31 -3.55
N ARG A 47 1.49 -11.86 -4.10
CA ARG A 47 0.66 -12.65 -5.01
C ARG A 47 1.42 -13.06 -6.27
N LYS A 48 2.15 -12.14 -6.89
CA LYS A 48 3.00 -12.43 -8.05
C LYS A 48 4.10 -13.45 -7.71
N ASN A 49 4.74 -13.31 -6.55
CA ASN A 49 5.75 -14.26 -6.08
C ASN A 49 5.17 -15.66 -5.83
N ALA A 50 3.90 -15.74 -5.41
CA ALA A 50 3.16 -16.98 -5.30
C ALA A 50 2.64 -17.54 -6.64
N ASN A 51 2.95 -16.88 -7.77
CA ASN A 51 2.46 -17.22 -9.12
C ASN A 51 0.93 -17.30 -9.22
N MET A 52 0.22 -16.47 -8.47
CA MET A 52 -1.24 -16.45 -8.44
C MET A 52 -1.82 -15.29 -9.26
N THR A 53 -2.95 -15.51 -9.92
CA THR A 53 -3.77 -14.42 -10.48
C THR A 53 -4.63 -13.77 -9.40
N GLN A 54 -5.17 -12.58 -9.67
CA GLN A 54 -6.12 -11.92 -8.77
C GLN A 54 -7.38 -12.77 -8.53
N GLU A 55 -7.86 -13.48 -9.56
CA GLU A 55 -9.01 -14.39 -9.46
C GLU A 55 -8.71 -15.54 -8.50
N GLN A 56 -7.55 -16.20 -8.65
CA GLN A 56 -7.16 -17.32 -7.78
C GLN A 56 -7.02 -16.91 -6.31
N LEU A 57 -6.53 -15.70 -6.04
CA LEU A 57 -6.48 -15.18 -4.67
C LEU A 57 -7.89 -14.88 -4.14
N ALA A 58 -8.75 -14.31 -4.98
CA ALA A 58 -10.13 -14.01 -4.64
C ALA A 58 -10.91 -15.29 -4.27
N ASP A 59 -10.78 -16.33 -5.10
CA ASP A 59 -11.39 -17.65 -4.88
C ASP A 59 -10.96 -18.26 -3.54
N LYS A 60 -9.65 -18.22 -3.22
CA LYS A 60 -9.12 -18.76 -1.97
C LYS A 60 -9.69 -18.09 -0.72
N ILE A 61 -10.00 -16.79 -0.78
CA ILE A 61 -10.49 -16.03 0.38
C ILE A 61 -12.01 -15.84 0.37
N GLY A 62 -12.71 -16.34 -0.67
CA GLY A 62 -14.15 -16.15 -0.87
C GLY A 62 -14.54 -14.71 -1.17
N ALA A 63 -13.85 -14.07 -2.11
CA ALA A 63 -14.09 -12.69 -2.53
C ALA A 63 -14.14 -12.55 -4.06
N ASP A 64 -14.48 -11.37 -4.55
CA ASP A 64 -14.45 -11.06 -5.98
C ASP A 64 -13.06 -10.61 -6.44
N LYS A 65 -12.65 -10.96 -7.66
CA LYS A 65 -11.43 -10.42 -8.30
C LYS A 65 -11.37 -8.89 -8.27
N SER A 66 -12.50 -8.22 -8.49
CA SER A 66 -12.57 -6.75 -8.47
C SER A 66 -12.23 -6.17 -7.10
N TYR A 67 -12.52 -6.91 -6.02
CA TYR A 67 -12.17 -6.53 -4.67
C TYR A 67 -10.66 -6.66 -4.43
N ILE A 68 -10.03 -7.77 -4.85
CA ILE A 68 -8.57 -7.93 -4.82
C ILE A 68 -7.87 -6.81 -5.60
N SER A 69 -8.36 -6.51 -6.81
CA SER A 69 -7.83 -5.41 -7.63
C SER A 69 -7.91 -4.05 -6.91
N ARG A 70 -9.03 -3.75 -6.24
CA ARG A 70 -9.16 -2.50 -5.48
C ARG A 70 -8.21 -2.43 -4.28
N ILE A 71 -7.98 -3.55 -3.60
CA ILE A 71 -7.00 -3.63 -2.50
C ILE A 71 -5.59 -3.38 -3.02
N GLU A 72 -5.17 -4.08 -4.08
CA GLU A 72 -3.82 -3.97 -4.66
C GLU A 72 -3.50 -2.54 -5.15
N ASN A 73 -4.54 -1.82 -5.60
CA ASN A 73 -4.44 -0.43 -6.04
C ASN A 73 -4.68 0.61 -4.92
N GLY A 74 -4.80 0.20 -3.66
CA GLY A 74 -5.04 1.12 -2.52
C GLY A 74 -6.39 1.84 -2.56
N LYS A 75 -7.34 1.39 -3.38
CA LYS A 75 -8.68 1.98 -3.51
C LYS A 75 -9.64 1.51 -2.42
N THR A 76 -9.32 0.42 -1.73
CA THR A 76 -10.14 -0.12 -0.65
C THR A 76 -9.23 -0.83 0.35
N GLU A 77 -9.36 -0.47 1.62
CA GLU A 77 -8.68 -1.18 2.70
C GLU A 77 -9.49 -2.43 3.10
N PRO A 78 -8.86 -3.61 3.17
CA PRO A 78 -9.53 -4.79 3.68
C PRO A 78 -9.74 -4.69 5.19
N LYS A 79 -10.80 -5.33 5.70
CA LYS A 79 -10.92 -5.57 7.14
C LYS A 79 -9.71 -6.40 7.60
N VAL A 80 -9.31 -6.23 8.86
CA VAL A 80 -8.20 -6.98 9.46
C VAL A 80 -8.36 -8.50 9.28
N SER A 81 -9.58 -9.04 9.48
CA SER A 81 -9.87 -10.46 9.24
C SER A 81 -9.62 -10.90 7.80
N THR A 82 -9.93 -10.05 6.82
CA THR A 82 -9.70 -10.32 5.40
C THR A 82 -8.22 -10.21 5.07
N PHE A 83 -7.50 -9.26 5.67
CA PHE A 83 -6.06 -9.15 5.54
C PHE A 83 -5.37 -10.45 5.98
N TYR A 84 -5.72 -10.99 7.15
CA TYR A 84 -5.19 -12.29 7.59
C TYR A 84 -5.46 -13.43 6.59
N LYS A 85 -6.67 -13.52 6.05
CA LYS A 85 -7.02 -14.51 5.01
C LYS A 85 -6.15 -14.36 3.75
N ILE A 86 -5.90 -13.11 3.32
CA ILE A 86 -5.04 -12.84 2.16
C ILE A 86 -3.62 -13.34 2.43
N ILE A 87 -3.04 -12.99 3.58
CA ILE A 87 -1.68 -13.40 3.94
C ILE A 87 -1.56 -14.93 3.99
N GLU A 88 -2.52 -15.61 4.64
CA GLU A 88 -2.57 -17.07 4.71
C GLU A 88 -2.70 -17.71 3.31
N ALA A 89 -3.61 -17.20 2.46
CA ALA A 89 -3.81 -17.68 1.10
C ALA A 89 -2.56 -17.52 0.21
N LEU A 90 -1.70 -16.54 0.53
CA LEU A 90 -0.42 -16.29 -0.12
C LEU A 90 0.74 -17.11 0.49
N GLY A 91 0.49 -17.93 1.51
CA GLY A 91 1.51 -18.74 2.18
C GLY A 91 2.47 -17.93 3.05
N LEU A 92 2.07 -16.73 3.47
CA LEU A 92 2.86 -15.84 4.29
C LEU A 92 2.48 -15.94 5.78
N LYS A 93 3.32 -15.37 6.65
CA LYS A 93 3.08 -15.25 8.09
C LYS A 93 3.19 -13.80 8.52
N ILE A 94 2.43 -13.42 9.54
CA ILE A 94 2.56 -12.12 10.21
C ILE A 94 3.33 -12.34 11.50
N GLU A 95 4.36 -11.53 11.70
CA GLU A 95 5.15 -11.49 12.93
C GLU A 95 4.98 -10.12 13.58
N PHE A 96 4.69 -10.12 14.88
CA PHE A 96 4.66 -8.92 15.69
C PHE A 96 5.92 -8.88 16.54
N ASN A 97 6.79 -7.92 16.25
CA ASN A 97 7.97 -7.66 17.07
C ASN A 97 7.64 -6.53 18.06
N PRO A 98 7.66 -6.80 19.39
CA PRO A 98 7.43 -5.77 20.38
C PRO A 98 8.50 -4.68 20.26
N ALA A 99 8.08 -3.43 20.48
CA ALA A 99 8.95 -2.25 20.39
C ALA A 99 9.57 -1.85 21.73
N TYR A 100 9.56 -2.75 22.71
CA TYR A 100 10.08 -2.56 24.08
C TYR A 100 11.23 -3.51 24.38
#